data_AF-A0A4Z2F1V4-F1
#
_entry.id   AF-A0A4Z2F1V4-F1
#
_cell.length_a   1.000
_cell.length_b   1.000
_cell.length_c   1.000
_cell.angle_alpha   90.00
_cell.angle_beta   90.00
_cell.angle_gamma   90.00
#
_symmetry.space_group_name_H-M   'P 1'
#
loop_
_entity.id
_entity.type
_entity.pdbx_description
1 polymer ?
#
loop_
_entity_poly.entity_id
_entity_poly.type
_entity_poly.pdbx_seq_one_letter_code
_entity_poly.pdbx_strand_id
1 'polypeptide(L)'
;MKQTGACDEWSVLPRPGLHRDANRYGHSAVVSNGSMFVFGGFSGLLLNDVLAYTPPSCRAFSNPALCAAAGPGLRCQWVESGCVPWEAKAPDLGVPAAFCPGRPVMTNVT
;
A
#
# COMPACT_ATOMS: atom_id res chain seq x y z
N MET A 1 10.47 3.88 13.06
CA MET A 1 9.09 3.99 12.53
C MET A 1 8.99 5.32 11.79
N LYS A 2 8.84 5.32 10.46
CA LYS A 2 8.63 6.55 9.70
C LYS A 2 7.47 6.29 8.75
N GLN A 3 6.38 7.00 9.00
CA GLN A 3 5.09 6.85 8.32
C GLN A 3 5.12 7.74 7.10
N THR A 4 5.29 7.15 5.92
CA THR A 4 4.99 7.82 4.64
C THR A 4 3.75 7.19 4.02
N GLY A 5 2.71 6.96 4.85
CA GLY A 5 1.34 6.81 4.37
C GLY A 5 0.74 8.21 4.46
N ALA A 6 0.74 8.95 3.36
CA ALA A 6 0.60 10.41 3.40
C ALA A 6 -0.69 10.95 4.05
N CYS A 7 -1.68 10.12 4.39
CA CYS A 7 -2.99 10.52 4.93
C CYS A 7 -3.48 9.72 6.15
N ASP A 8 -2.64 8.90 6.81
CA ASP A 8 -3.05 8.06 7.95
C ASP A 8 -4.35 7.25 7.70
N GLU A 9 -4.53 6.82 6.45
CA GLU A 9 -5.70 6.10 5.99
C GLU A 9 -5.39 4.62 5.81
N TRP A 10 -6.39 3.79 6.13
CA TRP A 10 -6.34 2.35 5.92
C TRP A 10 -7.18 1.98 4.71
N SER A 11 -6.59 1.23 3.79
CA SER A 11 -7.28 0.67 2.64
C SER A 11 -7.18 -0.85 2.64
N VAL A 12 -8.27 -1.52 2.26
CA VAL A 12 -8.25 -2.97 2.03
C VAL A 12 -7.64 -3.25 0.66
N LEU A 13 -6.61 -4.10 0.63
CA LEU A 13 -6.03 -4.56 -0.62
C LEU A 13 -6.92 -5.65 -1.26
N PRO A 14 -7.07 -5.66 -2.59
CA PRO A 14 -7.80 -6.72 -3.27
C PRO A 14 -7.14 -8.08 -2.97
N ARG A 15 -7.96 -9.12 -2.81
CA ARG A 15 -7.45 -10.47 -2.55
C ARG A 15 -6.60 -10.91 -3.74
N PRO A 16 -5.31 -11.21 -3.53
CA PRO A 16 -4.49 -11.72 -4.61
C PRO A 16 -4.93 -13.15 -4.95
N GLY A 17 -4.84 -13.50 -6.24
CA GLY A 17 -5.21 -14.81 -6.75
C GLY A 17 -4.18 -15.88 -6.38
N LEU A 18 -4.05 -16.20 -5.08
CA LEU A 18 -3.15 -17.25 -4.62
C LEU A 18 -3.79 -18.63 -4.82
N HIS A 19 -2.95 -19.59 -5.16
CA HIS A 19 -3.32 -21.01 -5.24
C HIS A 19 -3.74 -21.59 -3.87
N ARG A 20 -3.38 -20.94 -2.76
CA ARG A 20 -3.69 -21.39 -1.39
C ARG A 20 -4.22 -20.21 -0.58
N ASP A 21 -4.97 -20.51 0.48
CA ASP A 21 -5.45 -19.49 1.39
C ASP A 21 -4.28 -18.76 2.07
N ALA A 22 -4.35 -17.43 2.08
CA ALA A 22 -3.37 -16.58 2.73
C ALA A 22 -3.68 -16.39 4.22
N ASN A 23 -4.90 -16.72 4.68
CA ASN A 23 -5.35 -16.52 6.05
C ASN A 23 -4.43 -17.24 7.05
N ARG A 24 -3.83 -16.47 7.96
CA ARG A 24 -2.91 -16.95 9.00
C ARG A 24 -2.80 -15.96 10.15
N TYR A 25 -2.61 -16.45 11.37
CA TYR A 25 -2.30 -15.62 12.54
C TYR A 25 -0.97 -16.02 13.18
N GLY A 26 -0.42 -15.17 14.04
CA GLY A 26 0.86 -15.42 14.71
C GLY A 26 2.08 -15.48 13.78
N HIS A 27 1.98 -14.86 12.60
CA HIS A 27 3.07 -14.80 11.62
C HIS A 27 4.02 -13.63 11.90
N SER A 28 5.21 -13.67 11.30
CA SER A 28 6.12 -12.53 11.26
C SER A 28 6.17 -11.96 9.85
N ALA A 29 6.32 -10.65 9.69
CA ALA A 29 6.42 -10.01 8.38
C ALA A 29 7.53 -8.95 8.35
N VAL A 30 8.27 -8.90 7.24
CA VAL A 30 9.31 -7.88 7.00
C VAL A 30 9.14 -7.26 5.63
N VAL A 31 9.48 -5.98 5.49
CA VAL A 31 9.54 -5.31 4.19
C VAL A 31 11.00 -5.21 3.78
N SER A 32 11.32 -5.71 2.58
CA SER A 32 12.66 -5.64 2.01
C SER A 32 12.57 -5.50 0.49
N ASN A 33 13.39 -4.62 -0.07
CA ASN A 33 13.50 -4.40 -1.52
C ASN A 33 12.15 -4.18 -2.23
N GLY A 34 11.24 -3.40 -1.64
CA GLY A 34 9.94 -3.09 -2.21
C GLY A 34 8.88 -4.20 -2.10
N SER A 35 9.20 -5.32 -1.46
CA SER A 35 8.28 -6.43 -1.22
C SER A 35 8.10 -6.68 0.28
N MET A 36 6.92 -7.18 0.65
CA MET A 36 6.64 -7.70 1.98
C MET A 36 6.78 -9.22 1.98
N PHE A 37 7.51 -9.76 2.94
CA PHE A 37 7.69 -11.19 3.14
C PHE A 37 7.04 -11.60 4.45
N VAL A 38 6.16 -12.59 4.39
CA VAL A 38 5.41 -13.13 5.53
C VAL A 38 5.88 -14.55 5.80
N PHE A 39 6.34 -14.81 7.02
CA PHE A 39 6.93 -16.08 7.45
C PHE A 39 6.00 -16.82 8.40
N GLY A 40 5.70 -18.08 8.04
CA GLY A 40 4.99 -19.04 8.87
C GLY A 40 3.61 -18.57 9.36
N GLY A 41 3.28 -18.91 10.59
CA GLY A 41 1.98 -18.65 11.22
C GLY A 41 1.13 -19.91 11.36
N PHE A 42 -0.16 -19.74 11.62
CA PHE A 42 -1.09 -20.84 11.82
C PHE A 42 -2.45 -20.57 11.13
N SER A 43 -2.99 -21.60 10.48
CA SER A 43 -4.31 -21.57 9.80
C SER A 43 -5.16 -22.81 10.09
N GLY A 44 -4.92 -23.45 11.24
CA GLY A 44 -5.40 -24.82 11.56
C GLY A 44 -4.25 -25.83 11.62
N LEU A 45 -3.15 -25.53 10.92
CA LEU A 45 -1.88 -26.23 10.97
C LEU A 45 -0.75 -25.21 11.07
N LEU A 46 0.41 -25.62 11.61
CA LEU A 46 1.62 -24.80 11.59
C LEU A 46 2.10 -24.65 10.15
N LEU A 47 2.35 -23.40 9.75
CA LEU A 47 2.82 -23.05 8.43
C LEU A 47 4.33 -22.80 8.49
N ASN A 48 5.05 -23.37 7.52
CA ASN A 48 6.50 -23.23 7.34
C ASN A 48 6.85 -22.63 5.97
N ASP A 49 5.88 -21.97 5.34
CA ASP A 49 6.02 -21.29 4.05
C ASP A 49 6.41 -19.82 4.20
N VAL A 50 6.80 -19.23 3.07
CA VAL A 50 7.02 -17.78 2.93
C VAL A 50 6.11 -17.26 1.83
N LEU A 51 5.29 -16.26 2.16
CA LEU A 51 4.52 -15.51 1.17
C LEU A 51 5.22 -14.21 0.85
N ALA A 52 5.31 -13.87 -0.43
CA ALA A 52 5.82 -12.58 -0.89
C ALA A 52 4.68 -11.77 -1.51
N TYR A 53 4.49 -10.54 -1.02
CA TYR A 53 3.62 -9.54 -1.62
C TYR A 53 4.46 -8.43 -2.21
N THR A 54 4.36 -8.23 -3.52
CA THR A 54 4.98 -7.11 -4.23
C THR A 54 3.88 -6.20 -4.75
N PRO A 55 3.77 -4.95 -4.27
CA PRO A 55 2.82 -4.00 -4.82
C PRO A 55 3.15 -3.70 -6.29
N PRO A 56 2.15 -3.37 -7.12
CA PRO A 56 2.40 -2.94 -8.49
C PRO A 56 3.26 -1.67 -8.52
N SER A 57 4.03 -1.47 -9.58
CA SER A 57 4.77 -0.22 -9.78
C SER A 57 4.01 0.71 -10.73
N CYS A 58 4.23 2.02 -10.66
CA CYS A 58 3.61 3.00 -11.57
C CYS A 58 3.81 2.64 -13.05
N ARG A 59 4.97 2.06 -13.38
CA ARG A 59 5.32 1.65 -14.75
C ARG A 59 4.42 0.54 -15.31
N ALA A 60 3.62 -0.12 -14.48
CA ALA A 60 2.63 -1.09 -14.93
C ALA A 60 1.42 -0.45 -15.63
N PHE A 61 1.21 0.87 -15.48
CA PHE A 61 0.06 1.58 -16.06
C PHE A 61 0.46 2.34 -17.33
N SER A 62 -0.19 2.01 -18.45
CA SER A 62 0.05 2.61 -19.77
C SER A 62 -1.01 3.62 -20.22
N ASN A 63 -1.93 3.99 -19.33
CA ASN A 63 -3.00 4.94 -19.59
C ASN A 63 -2.99 6.02 -18.49
N PRO A 64 -3.11 7.32 -18.84
CA PRO A 64 -3.25 8.41 -17.87
C PRO A 64 -4.30 8.14 -16.78
N ALA A 65 -5.47 7.60 -17.16
CA ALA A 65 -6.56 7.34 -16.22
C ALA A 65 -6.20 6.24 -15.20
N LEU A 66 -5.55 5.17 -15.66
CA LEU A 66 -5.09 4.08 -14.78
C LEU A 66 -3.90 4.51 -13.91
N CYS A 67 -3.05 5.40 -14.43
CA CYS A 67 -1.95 5.99 -13.67
C CYS A 67 -2.45 6.86 -12.51
N ALA A 68 -3.48 7.68 -12.76
CA ALA A 68 -4.11 8.49 -11.73
C ALA A 68 -4.89 7.64 -10.71
N ALA A 69 -5.47 6.52 -11.15
CA ALA A 69 -6.14 5.54 -10.32
C ALA A 69 -5.20 4.40 -9.86
N ALA A 70 -3.89 4.67 -9.77
CA ALA A 70 -2.94 3.71 -9.22
C ALA A 70 -3.41 3.27 -7.83
N GLY A 71 -3.30 1.97 -7.55
CA GLY A 71 -3.92 1.35 -6.38
C GLY A 71 -3.47 1.97 -5.04
N PRO A 72 -4.14 1.59 -3.94
CA PRO A 72 -3.87 2.20 -2.64
C PRO A 72 -2.38 2.17 -2.24
N GLY A 73 -1.88 3.29 -1.72
CA GLY A 73 -0.48 3.45 -1.33
C GLY A 73 0.51 3.68 -2.47
N LEU A 74 0.07 3.65 -3.74
CA LEU A 74 0.90 3.97 -4.90
C LEU A 74 0.63 5.40 -5.37
N ARG A 75 1.68 6.23 -5.40
CA ARG A 75 1.59 7.59 -5.92
C ARG A 75 2.29 7.65 -7.26
N CYS A 76 1.53 7.91 -8.32
CA CYS A 76 2.02 7.92 -9.68
C CYS A 76 1.65 9.23 -10.39
N GLN A 77 2.47 9.62 -11.37
CA GLN A 77 2.26 10.77 -12.23
C GLN A 77 2.41 10.36 -13.70
N TRP A 78 1.55 10.89 -14.57
CA TRP A 78 1.70 10.74 -16.01
C TRP A 78 2.62 11.84 -16.57
N VAL A 79 3.74 11.45 -17.17
CA VAL A 79 4.75 12.36 -17.73
C VAL A 79 5.17 11.85 -19.10
N GLU A 80 5.12 12.71 -20.12
CA GLU A 80 5.67 12.43 -21.46
C GLU A 80 5.28 11.05 -22.04
N SER A 81 4.03 10.61 -21.81
CA SER A 81 3.46 9.31 -22.19
C SER A 81 3.82 8.08 -21.34
N GLY A 82 4.45 8.26 -20.18
CA GLY A 82 4.72 7.20 -19.21
C GLY A 82 4.13 7.48 -17.83
N CYS A 83 3.78 6.43 -17.10
CA CYS A 83 3.42 6.53 -15.69
C CYS A 83 4.64 6.29 -14.80
N VAL A 84 5.02 7.30 -14.03
CA VAL A 84 6.22 7.30 -13.17
C VAL A 84 5.84 7.47 -11.70
N PRO A 85 6.65 6.99 -10.75
CA PRO A 85 6.45 7.29 -9.33
C PRO A 85 6.45 8.80 -9.09
N TRP A 86 5.49 9.27 -8.29
CA TRP A 86 5.48 10.64 -7.83
C TRP A 86 6.58 10.83 -6.79
N GLU A 87 7.63 11.58 -7.13
CA GLU A 87 8.62 11.99 -6.15
C GLU A 87 8.05 13.14 -5.32
N ALA A 88 7.76 12.88 -4.04
CA ALA A 88 7.55 13.96 -3.10
C ALA A 88 8.89 14.66 -2.92
N LYS A 89 9.03 15.88 -3.45
CA LYS A 89 9.97 16.84 -2.85
C LYS A 89 9.67 16.83 -1.35
N ALA A 90 10.70 16.61 -0.53
CA ALA A 90 10.54 16.53 0.92
C ALA A 90 9.60 17.66 1.38
N PRO A 91 8.51 17.36 2.10
CA PRO A 91 7.64 18.41 2.57
C PRO A 91 8.46 19.27 3.52
N ASP A 92 8.55 20.57 3.23
CA ASP A 92 8.77 21.54 4.29
C ASP A 92 7.74 21.24 5.39
N LEU A 93 8.22 21.25 6.63
CA LEU A 93 7.63 20.76 7.89
C LEU A 93 6.28 21.41 8.29
N GLY A 94 5.33 21.57 7.36
CA GLY A 94 4.09 22.30 7.62
C GLY A 94 3.04 22.33 6.51
N VAL A 95 3.25 21.67 5.35
CA VAL A 95 2.20 21.60 4.32
C VAL A 95 1.48 20.25 4.43
N PRO A 96 0.18 20.21 4.81
CA PRO A 96 -0.60 18.99 4.70
C PRO A 96 -0.53 18.51 3.25
N ALA A 97 -0.32 17.21 3.03
CA ALA A 97 -0.42 16.69 1.67
C ALA A 97 -1.79 17.11 1.12
N ALA A 98 -1.81 17.98 0.10
CA ALA A 98 -3.01 18.64 -0.44
C ALA A 98 -4.05 17.66 -1.05
N PHE A 99 -3.86 16.37 -0.82
CA PHE A 99 -4.61 15.25 -1.36
C PHE A 99 -5.24 14.36 -0.27
N CYS A 100 -5.11 14.72 1.01
CA CYS A 100 -5.74 13.94 2.08
C CYS A 100 -7.18 14.39 2.32
N PRO A 101 -8.15 13.46 2.41
CA PRO A 101 -9.47 13.80 2.91
C PRO A 101 -9.36 14.36 4.34
N GLY A 102 -10.17 15.37 4.65
CA GLY A 102 -10.22 15.93 6.00
C GLY A 102 -10.55 14.84 7.02
N ARG A 103 -9.86 14.85 8.17
CA ARG A 103 -10.10 13.87 9.24
C ARG A 103 -11.58 13.89 9.63
N PRO A 104 -12.30 12.75 9.62
CA PRO A 104 -13.68 12.73 10.05
C PRO A 104 -13.73 13.15 11.53
N VAL A 105 -14.53 14.18 11.83
CA VAL A 105 -14.81 14.59 13.19
C VAL A 105 -15.62 13.46 13.82
N MET A 106 -15.07 12.81 14.85
CA MET A 106 -15.83 11.88 15.67
C MET A 106 -16.91 12.69 16.40
N THR A 107 -18.12 12.73 15.86
CA THR A 107 -19.28 13.20 16.60
C THR A 107 -19.59 12.15 17.65
N ASN A 108 -19.40 12.50 18.93
CA ASN A 108 -19.82 11.64 20.03
C ASN A 108 -21.32 11.38 19.88
N VAL A 109 -21.69 10.12 19.67
CA VAL A 109 -23.08 9.69 19.82
C VAL A 109 -23.33 9.62 21.32
N THR A 110 -23.98 10.65 21.84
CA THR A 110 -24.53 10.71 23.21
C THR A 110 -25.64 9.69 23.40
#